data_AF-A0A2E7E6K2-F1
#
_entry.id   AF-A0A2E7E6K2-F1
#
_cell.length_a   1.000
_cell.length_b   1.000
_cell.length_c   1.000
_cell.angle_alpha   90.00
_cell.angle_beta   90.00
_cell.angle_gamma   90.00
#
_symmetry.space_group_name_H-M   'P 1'
#
loop_
_entity.id
_entity.type
_entity.pdbx_description
1 polymer ?
#
loop_
_entity_poly.entity_id
_entity_poly.type
_entity_poly.pdbx_seq_one_letter_code
_entity_poly.pdbx_strand_id
1 'polypeptide(L)'
;MRYFLLLGVLAISSANAAVHICAAPGGGTVFQDRPCDSASAATPSQAKCSHPISTYQARIDSGAGKDEDRSCLKRLLAEQKTADLQAKKAAKDEEKRKLAEERLKRIEAERIAREKAYKKLREERMERNEAERAELLAMQAKLRTAQLQTLLNEQEIAGDPSANSVMSQKAAEALCLSHTLKTYRFKDPDSIRIENSELTQLADKSGTRYVMILDINAKNGFGGYVGAKPYTCFLTPDGRRLSGVQELVE
;
A
#
# COMPACT_ATOMS: atom_id res chain seq x y z
N MET A 1 -19.61 -15.57 1.46
CA MET A 1 -19.27 -16.46 2.58
C MET A 1 -18.17 -15.82 3.42
N ARG A 2 -18.43 -15.65 4.73
CA ARG A 2 -17.47 -15.57 5.86
C ARG A 2 -16.31 -14.57 5.79
N TYR A 3 -16.57 -13.29 6.10
CA TYR A 3 -15.64 -12.43 6.85
C TYR A 3 -16.46 -11.39 7.64
N PHE A 4 -17.04 -11.85 8.74
CA PHE A 4 -17.63 -10.98 9.76
C PHE A 4 -17.20 -11.54 11.11
N LEU A 5 -16.94 -10.64 12.06
CA LEU A 5 -16.68 -10.88 13.49
C LEU A 5 -15.26 -11.30 13.89
N LEU A 6 -14.39 -10.29 14.02
CA LEU A 6 -13.42 -10.20 15.12
C LEU A 6 -13.56 -8.82 15.77
N LEU A 7 -14.67 -8.63 16.50
CA LEU A 7 -14.88 -7.52 17.42
C LEU A 7 -14.29 -7.95 18.77
N GLY A 8 -13.01 -7.62 18.98
CA GLY A 8 -12.32 -7.83 20.24
C GLY A 8 -12.82 -6.85 21.29
N VAL A 9 -13.52 -7.37 22.30
CA VAL A 9 -13.95 -6.64 23.48
C VAL A 9 -12.71 -6.31 24.33
N LEU A 10 -12.26 -5.06 24.28
CA LEU A 10 -11.35 -4.50 25.28
C LEU A 10 -12.14 -4.26 26.57
N ALA A 11 -12.04 -5.20 27.51
CA ALA A 11 -12.47 -4.98 28.88
C ALA A 11 -11.52 -3.96 29.53
N ILE A 12 -11.99 -2.72 29.69
CA ILE A 12 -11.32 -1.68 30.47
C ILE A 12 -11.55 -2.02 31.95
N SER A 13 -10.57 -2.65 32.59
CA SER A 13 -10.55 -2.85 34.04
C SER A 13 -10.42 -1.49 34.72
N SER A 14 -11.54 -0.87 35.10
CA SER A 14 -11.56 0.35 35.91
C SER A 14 -11.07 0.04 37.32
N ALA A 15 -9.79 0.30 37.59
CA ALA A 15 -9.28 0.33 38.95
C ALA A 15 -9.90 1.54 39.67
N ASN A 16 -10.81 1.29 40.61
CA ASN A 16 -11.36 2.33 41.48
C ASN A 16 -10.24 2.83 42.41
N ALA A 17 -9.53 3.88 42.01
CA ALA A 17 -8.61 4.60 42.88
C ALA A 17 -9.44 5.40 43.90
N ALA A 18 -9.54 4.90 45.13
CA ALA A 18 -10.13 5.64 46.24
C ALA A 18 -9.15 6.72 46.69
N VAL A 19 -9.48 7.98 46.42
CA VAL A 19 -8.69 9.13 46.87
C VAL A 19 -9.11 9.49 48.29
N HIS A 20 -8.21 9.40 49.25
CA HIS A 20 -8.43 9.76 50.65
C HIS A 20 -8.06 11.23 50.90
N ILE A 21 -8.94 11.98 51.57
CA ILE A 21 -8.72 13.38 51.93
C ILE A 21 -8.16 13.44 53.34
N CYS A 22 -6.92 13.89 53.49
CA CYS A 22 -6.22 13.97 54.78
C CYS A 22 -5.98 15.42 55.18
N ALA A 23 -6.09 15.72 56.48
CA ALA A 23 -5.76 17.03 57.04
C ALA A 23 -4.24 17.20 57.13
N ALA A 24 -3.71 18.27 56.53
CA ALA A 24 -2.30 18.61 56.59
C ALA A 24 -1.96 19.35 57.89
N PRO A 25 -0.72 19.22 58.41
CA PRO A 25 -0.29 19.85 59.67
C PRO A 25 -0.39 21.40 59.70
N GLY A 26 -0.52 22.05 58.54
CA GLY A 26 -0.63 23.50 58.40
C GLY A 26 -2.04 24.02 58.11
N GLY A 27 -3.08 23.21 58.27
CA GLY A 27 -4.48 23.64 58.06
C GLY A 27 -5.02 23.52 56.63
N GLY A 28 -4.30 22.85 55.72
CA GLY A 28 -4.76 22.50 54.37
C GLY A 28 -5.27 21.06 54.27
N THR A 29 -5.86 20.69 53.13
CA THR A 29 -6.19 19.29 52.79
C THR A 29 -5.22 18.73 51.76
N VAL A 30 -4.82 17.47 51.91
CA VAL A 30 -3.96 16.74 50.95
C VAL A 30 -4.67 15.46 50.54
N PHE A 31 -4.71 15.20 49.24
CA PHE A 31 -5.30 14.01 48.67
C PHE A 31 -4.23 12.93 48.53
N GLN A 32 -4.46 11.75 49.11
CA GLN A 32 -3.54 10.62 49.05
C GLN A 32 -4.27 9.36 48.58
N ASP A 33 -3.58 8.53 47.81
CA ASP A 33 -4.11 7.23 47.34
C ASP A 33 -4.06 6.15 48.44
N ARG A 34 -3.59 6.50 49.65
CA ARG A 34 -3.52 5.61 50.81
C ARG A 34 -4.37 6.19 51.95
N PRO A 35 -4.95 5.33 52.82
CA PRO A 35 -5.72 5.79 53.99
C PRO A 35 -4.88 6.77 54.82
N CYS A 36 -5.50 7.83 55.33
CA CYS A 36 -4.80 8.78 56.18
C CYS A 36 -4.27 8.05 57.41
N ASP A 37 -2.94 7.94 57.51
CA ASP A 37 -2.28 7.34 58.67
C ASP A 37 -2.64 8.18 59.90
N SER A 38 -3.64 7.71 60.64
CA SER A 38 -4.10 8.31 61.88
C SER A 38 -2.93 8.38 62.85
N ALA A 39 -2.43 9.60 63.06
CA ALA A 39 -1.49 9.97 64.11
C ALA A 39 -0.23 9.09 64.19
N SER A 40 0.70 9.26 63.25
CA SER A 40 2.10 8.97 63.55
C SER A 40 2.56 9.93 64.66
N ALA A 41 2.62 9.41 65.89
CA ALA A 41 3.19 10.07 67.05
C ALA A 41 4.49 10.77 66.65
N ALA A 42 4.60 12.07 66.93
CA ALA A 42 5.77 12.86 66.64
C ALA A 42 7.02 12.15 67.18
N THR A 43 7.83 11.62 66.26
CA THR A 43 9.08 10.94 66.58
C THR A 43 9.89 11.84 67.51
N PRO A 44 10.34 11.34 68.69
CA PRO A 44 11.00 12.16 69.69
C PRO A 44 12.23 12.84 69.10
N SER A 45 12.31 14.15 69.37
CA SER A 45 13.32 15.12 68.97
C SER A 45 14.56 14.55 68.28
N GLN A 46 14.62 14.71 66.95
CA GLN A 46 15.91 14.96 66.32
C GLN A 46 16.46 16.24 66.96
N ALA A 47 17.37 16.10 67.94
CA ALA A 47 18.19 17.20 68.38
C ALA A 47 18.90 17.75 67.14
N LYS A 48 18.44 18.90 66.66
CA LYS A 48 18.96 19.50 65.43
C LYS A 48 20.42 19.83 65.69
N CYS A 49 21.32 19.16 64.98
CA CYS A 49 22.72 19.55 64.94
C CYS A 49 22.77 20.95 64.29
N SER A 50 22.87 21.99 65.12
CA SER A 50 22.66 23.38 64.73
C SER A 50 23.93 24.07 64.22
N HIS A 51 25.10 23.46 64.42
CA HIS A 51 26.39 24.05 64.07
C HIS A 51 26.96 23.43 62.78
N PRO A 52 27.83 24.12 62.04
CA PRO A 52 28.47 23.53 60.86
C PRO A 52 29.46 22.43 61.27
N ILE A 53 29.76 21.53 60.32
CA ILE A 53 30.69 20.39 60.48
C ILE A 53 32.03 20.85 61.11
N SER A 54 32.57 21.97 60.65
CA SER A 54 33.83 22.54 61.14
C SER A 54 33.81 22.87 62.64
N THR A 55 32.67 23.33 63.17
CA THR A 55 32.52 23.65 64.60
C THR A 55 32.46 22.40 65.47
N TYR A 56 31.85 21.32 64.98
CA TYR A 56 31.87 20.03 65.68
C TYR A 56 33.26 19.42 65.65
N GLN A 57 33.94 19.48 64.50
CA GLN A 57 35.32 19.01 64.33
C GLN A 57 36.26 19.74 65.32
N ALA A 58 36.23 21.08 65.36
CA ALA A 58 37.09 21.88 66.23
C ALA A 58 36.87 21.61 67.73
N ARG A 59 35.63 21.34 68.16
CA ARG A 59 35.34 20.98 69.56
C ARG A 59 35.82 19.59 69.92
N ILE A 60 35.72 18.64 69.00
CA ILE A 60 36.25 17.29 69.20
C ILE A 60 37.77 17.32 69.28
N ASP A 61 38.42 18.06 68.38
CA ASP A 61 39.88 18.18 68.30
C ASP A 61 40.48 18.91 69.52
N SER A 62 39.73 19.84 70.13
CA SER A 62 40.15 20.54 71.36
C SER A 62 39.93 19.74 72.65
N GLY A 63 39.36 18.52 72.57
CA GLY A 63 39.03 17.70 73.73
C GLY A 63 37.76 18.13 74.49
N ALA A 64 37.08 19.20 74.04
CA ALA A 64 35.84 19.70 74.64
C ALA A 64 34.56 19.04 74.08
N GLY A 65 34.68 18.19 73.06
CA GLY A 65 33.55 17.57 72.37
C GLY A 65 32.87 16.47 73.20
N LYS A 66 31.54 16.54 73.30
CA LYS A 66 30.71 15.52 73.95
C LYS A 66 30.38 14.37 72.97
N ASP A 67 29.88 13.24 73.48
CA ASP A 67 29.42 12.12 72.63
C ASP A 67 28.32 12.54 71.64
N GLU A 68 27.49 13.50 72.03
CA GLU A 68 26.49 14.13 71.17
C GLU A 68 27.12 14.84 69.96
N ASP A 69 28.25 15.55 70.16
CA ASP A 69 28.98 16.23 69.07
C ASP A 69 29.53 15.23 68.05
N ARG A 70 30.03 14.08 68.51
CA ARG A 70 30.52 12.99 67.64
C ARG A 70 29.38 12.35 66.84
N SER A 71 28.22 12.15 67.47
CA SER A 71 27.02 11.64 66.80
C SER A 71 26.52 12.61 65.72
N CYS A 72 26.45 13.91 66.06
CA CYS A 72 26.10 14.97 65.12
C CYS A 72 27.06 15.06 63.94
N LEU A 73 28.37 15.02 64.18
CA LEU A 73 29.39 15.06 63.13
C LEU A 73 29.25 13.88 62.14
N LYS A 74 29.09 12.65 62.64
CA LYS A 74 28.89 11.46 61.80
C LYS A 74 27.66 11.61 60.90
N ARG A 75 26.57 12.13 61.46
CA ARG A 75 25.33 12.36 60.72
C ARG A 75 25.50 13.41 59.63
N LEU A 76 26.10 14.56 59.94
CA LEU A 76 26.33 15.63 58.96
C LEU A 76 27.26 15.17 57.83
N LEU A 77 28.32 14.40 58.13
CA LEU A 77 29.19 13.82 57.10
C LEU A 77 28.46 12.80 56.23
N ALA A 78 27.58 11.98 56.81
CA ALA A 78 26.75 11.05 56.04
C ALA A 78 25.78 11.81 55.13
N GLU A 79 25.13 12.86 55.63
CA GLU A 79 24.26 13.74 54.86
C GLU A 79 25.02 14.40 53.69
N GLN A 80 26.22 14.96 53.94
CA GLN A 80 27.09 15.52 52.90
C GLN A 80 27.44 14.49 51.83
N LYS A 81 27.85 13.28 52.23
CA LYS A 81 28.17 12.19 51.28
C LYS A 81 26.96 11.79 50.44
N THR A 82 25.75 11.76 51.02
CA THR A 82 24.53 11.48 50.26
C THR A 82 24.18 12.62 49.29
N ALA A 83 24.37 13.87 49.70
CA ALA A 83 24.19 15.04 48.83
C ALA A 83 25.16 15.00 47.65
N ASP A 84 26.44 14.69 47.88
CA ASP A 84 27.45 14.55 46.83
C ASP A 84 27.11 13.41 45.85
N LEU A 85 26.62 12.28 46.36
CA LEU A 85 26.19 11.15 45.54
C LEU A 85 24.96 11.51 44.69
N GLN A 86 24.01 12.24 45.26
CA GLN A 86 22.84 12.74 44.55
C GLN A 86 23.23 13.76 43.48
N ALA A 87 24.13 14.69 43.78
CA ALA A 87 24.65 15.66 42.82
C ALA A 87 25.36 14.96 41.65
N LYS A 88 26.19 13.95 41.92
CA LYS A 88 26.85 13.14 40.86
C LYS A 88 25.85 12.38 40.00
N LYS A 89 24.79 11.81 40.60
CA LYS A 89 23.72 11.16 39.83
C LYS A 89 22.99 12.16 38.95
N ALA A 90 22.61 13.32 39.50
CA ALA A 90 21.94 14.38 38.76
C ALA A 90 22.77 14.86 37.56
N ALA A 91 24.08 15.08 37.75
CA ALA A 91 24.98 15.46 36.66
C ALA A 91 25.07 14.40 35.56
N LYS A 92 25.17 13.11 35.93
CA LYS A 92 25.19 11.99 34.97
C LYS A 92 23.88 11.86 34.21
N ASP A 93 22.76 12.09 34.87
CA ASP A 93 21.44 12.02 34.24
C ASP A 93 21.19 13.23 33.32
N GLU A 94 21.72 14.41 33.65
CA GLU A 94 21.73 15.57 32.75
C GLU A 94 22.58 15.30 31.49
N GLU A 95 23.77 14.72 31.64
CA GLU A 95 24.62 14.32 30.51
C GLU A 95 23.92 13.31 29.60
N LYS A 96 23.28 12.29 30.17
CA LYS A 96 22.48 11.32 29.41
C LYS A 96 21.32 11.97 28.68
N ARG A 97 20.66 12.97 29.28
CA ARG A 97 19.58 13.72 28.62
C ARG A 97 20.09 14.49 27.41
N LYS A 98 21.24 15.16 27.53
CA LYS A 98 21.88 15.87 26.40
C LYS A 98 22.25 14.90 25.27
N LEU A 99 22.84 13.75 25.61
CA LEU A 99 23.17 12.70 24.63
C LEU A 99 21.92 12.12 23.95
N ALA A 100 20.83 11.92 24.70
CA ALA A 100 19.56 11.44 24.15
C ALA A 100 18.94 12.46 23.18
N GLU A 101 18.98 13.75 23.53
CA GLU A 101 18.50 14.83 22.67
C GLU A 101 19.32 14.93 21.37
N GLU A 102 20.65 14.83 21.45
CA GLU A 102 21.52 14.82 20.28
C GLU A 102 21.25 13.62 19.36
N ARG A 103 21.06 12.42 19.94
CA ARG A 103 20.68 11.23 19.19
C ARG A 103 19.34 11.40 18.49
N LEU A 104 18.36 12.01 19.16
CA LEU A 104 17.05 12.28 18.56
C LEU A 104 17.17 13.25 17.38
N LYS A 105 17.96 14.33 17.53
CA LYS A 105 18.26 15.27 16.43
C LYS A 105 18.93 14.59 15.24
N ARG A 106 19.87 13.67 15.48
CA ARG A 106 20.51 12.88 14.42
C ARG A 106 19.51 11.97 13.68
N ILE A 107 18.64 11.28 14.42
CA ILE A 107 17.61 10.41 13.84
C ILE A 107 16.62 11.23 12.99
N GLU A 108 16.22 12.41 13.46
CA GLU A 108 15.31 13.28 12.72
C GLU A 108 15.96 13.83 11.44
N ALA A 109 17.23 14.25 11.52
CA ALA A 109 17.98 14.69 10.34
C ALA A 109 18.11 13.56 9.30
N GLU A 110 18.38 12.33 9.74
CA GLU A 110 18.44 11.15 8.86
C GLU A 110 17.07 10.85 8.20
N ARG A 111 15.97 10.93 8.96
CA ARG A 111 14.62 10.78 8.43
C ARG A 111 14.33 11.80 7.33
N ILE A 112 14.64 13.07 7.57
CA ILE A 112 14.44 14.16 6.60
C ILE A 112 15.30 13.94 5.35
N ALA A 113 16.57 13.54 5.52
CA ALA A 113 17.45 13.25 4.39
C ALA A 113 16.92 12.08 3.54
N ARG A 114 16.42 11.02 4.19
CA ARG A 114 15.83 9.86 3.52
C ARG A 114 14.55 10.23 2.76
N GLU A 115 13.68 11.05 3.33
CA GLU A 115 12.48 11.54 2.67
C GLU A 115 12.80 12.38 1.43
N LYS A 116 13.78 13.29 1.53
CA LYS A 116 14.27 14.07 0.39
C LYS A 116 14.84 13.16 -0.72
N ALA A 117 15.61 12.14 -0.34
CA ALA A 117 16.14 11.17 -1.30
C ALA A 117 15.04 10.38 -2.01
N TYR A 118 14.00 9.93 -1.28
CA TYR A 118 12.85 9.27 -1.88
C TYR A 118 12.06 10.18 -2.82
N LYS A 119 11.86 11.45 -2.44
CA LYS A 119 11.19 12.43 -3.29
C LYS A 119 11.95 12.63 -4.60
N LYS A 120 13.26 12.82 -4.54
CA LYS A 120 14.12 12.94 -5.72
C LYS A 120 14.04 11.70 -6.61
N LEU A 121 14.15 10.50 -6.03
CA LEU A 121 14.05 9.25 -6.78
C LEU A 121 12.68 9.07 -7.46
N ARG A 122 11.60 9.56 -6.83
CA ARG A 122 10.25 9.55 -7.39
C ARG A 122 10.15 10.50 -8.58
N GLU A 123 10.69 11.71 -8.47
CA GLU A 123 10.75 12.69 -9.57
C GLU A 123 11.53 12.12 -10.76
N GLU A 124 12.73 11.57 -10.54
CA GLU A 124 13.54 10.90 -11.58
C GLU A 124 12.82 9.71 -12.24
N ARG A 125 11.97 8.98 -11.50
CA ARG A 125 11.16 7.90 -12.08
C ARG A 125 10.04 8.45 -12.96
N MET A 126 9.39 9.52 -12.53
CA MET A 126 8.34 10.18 -13.33
C MET A 126 8.93 10.73 -14.63
N GLU A 127 10.08 11.39 -14.58
CA GLU A 127 10.77 11.91 -15.76
C GLU A 127 11.15 10.79 -16.74
N ARG A 128 11.67 9.66 -16.24
CA ARG A 128 11.95 8.48 -17.10
C ARG A 128 10.69 7.92 -17.75
N ASN A 129 9.61 7.76 -16.99
CA ASN A 129 8.34 7.27 -17.53
C ASN A 129 7.76 8.23 -18.59
N GLU A 130 7.89 9.54 -18.39
CA GLU A 130 7.47 10.55 -19.35
C GLU A 130 8.33 10.50 -20.62
N ALA A 131 9.64 10.32 -20.50
CA ALA A 131 10.55 10.14 -21.62
C ALA A 131 10.24 8.87 -22.43
N GLU A 132 10.03 7.73 -21.76
CA GLU A 132 9.62 6.47 -22.41
C GLU A 132 8.28 6.63 -23.15
N ARG A 133 7.31 7.32 -22.54
CA ARG A 133 6.03 7.62 -23.19
C ARG A 133 6.20 8.52 -24.42
N ALA A 134 7.07 9.52 -24.36
CA ALA A 134 7.37 10.39 -25.49
C ALA A 134 8.03 9.62 -26.64
N GLU A 135 8.93 8.68 -26.33
CA GLU A 135 9.56 7.80 -27.33
C GLU A 135 8.54 6.89 -28.02
N LEU A 136 7.63 6.27 -27.27
CA LEU A 136 6.55 5.45 -27.83
C LEU A 136 5.62 6.26 -28.76
N LEU A 137 5.28 7.49 -28.37
CA LEU A 137 4.48 8.38 -29.21
C LEU A 137 5.23 8.78 -30.48
N ALA A 138 6.54 9.05 -30.39
CA ALA A 138 7.37 9.34 -31.55
C ALA A 138 7.47 8.13 -32.50
N MET A 139 7.59 6.90 -31.96
CA MET A 139 7.57 5.67 -32.75
C MET A 139 6.22 5.47 -33.45
N GLN A 140 5.11 5.69 -32.75
CA GLN A 140 3.77 5.58 -33.33
C GLN A 140 3.56 6.62 -34.44
N ALA A 141 4.06 7.84 -34.27
CA ALA A 141 4.02 8.88 -35.29
C ALA A 141 4.80 8.45 -36.54
N LYS A 142 6.02 7.92 -36.38
CA LYS A 142 6.84 7.39 -37.49
C LYS A 142 6.14 6.26 -38.25
N LEU A 143 5.50 5.34 -37.53
CA LEU A 143 4.74 4.25 -38.15
C LEU A 143 3.57 4.78 -38.98
N ARG A 144 2.81 5.74 -38.44
CA ARG A 144 1.71 6.38 -39.17
C ARG A 144 2.20 7.13 -40.42
N THR A 145 3.30 7.87 -40.33
CA THR A 145 3.86 8.55 -41.49
C THR A 145 4.30 7.57 -42.57
N ALA A 146 4.91 6.43 -42.19
CA ALA A 146 5.28 5.38 -43.14
C ALA A 146 4.05 4.75 -43.81
N GLN A 147 2.99 4.48 -43.06
CA GLN A 147 1.72 3.96 -43.60
C GLN A 147 1.05 4.93 -44.58
N LEU A 148 1.05 6.23 -44.28
CA LEU A 148 0.52 7.24 -45.20
C LEU A 148 1.34 7.28 -46.48
N GLN A 149 2.67 7.16 -46.38
CA GLN A 149 3.54 7.15 -47.54
C GLN A 149 3.33 5.91 -48.43
N THR A 150 3.10 4.73 -47.83
CA THR A 150 2.74 3.53 -48.61
C THR A 150 1.42 3.71 -49.35
N LEU A 151 0.40 4.30 -48.70
CA LEU A 151 -0.90 4.56 -49.34
C LEU A 151 -0.79 5.56 -50.50
N LEU A 152 0.06 6.58 -50.38
CA LEU A 152 0.31 7.53 -51.46
C LEU A 152 0.96 6.85 -52.67
N ASN A 153 1.95 5.98 -52.45
CA ASN A 153 2.59 5.23 -53.53
C ASN A 153 1.62 4.24 -54.21
N GLU A 154 0.68 3.64 -53.47
CA GLU A 154 -0.33 2.73 -54.04
C GLU A 154 -1.34 3.46 -54.95
N GLN A 155 -1.71 4.70 -54.62
CA GLN A 155 -2.60 5.49 -55.48
C GLN A 155 -2.00 5.81 -56.85
N GLU A 156 -0.67 5.86 -56.98
CA GLU A 156 0.00 6.04 -58.27
C GLU A 156 -0.07 4.80 -59.17
N ILE A 157 -0.38 3.61 -58.62
CA ILE A 157 -0.34 2.32 -59.35
C ILE A 157 -1.75 1.86 -59.78
N ALA A 158 -2.83 2.39 -59.21
CA ALA A 158 -4.22 1.95 -59.46
C ALA A 158 -4.84 2.46 -60.78
N GLY A 159 -4.03 2.63 -61.83
CA GLY A 159 -4.42 3.12 -63.15
C GLY A 159 -4.91 2.07 -64.15
N ASP A 160 -5.33 0.87 -63.73
CA ASP A 160 -5.90 -0.14 -64.64
C ASP A 160 -7.12 -0.88 -64.05
N PRO A 161 -8.36 -0.58 -64.49
CA PRO A 161 -9.58 -1.21 -64.00
C PRO A 161 -9.91 -2.48 -64.80
N SER A 162 -9.11 -3.54 -64.65
CA SER A 162 -9.42 -4.83 -65.27
C SER A 162 -8.83 -6.00 -64.49
N ALA A 163 -9.39 -6.29 -63.32
CA ALA A 163 -9.14 -7.55 -62.64
C ALA A 163 -10.38 -7.99 -61.83
N ASN A 164 -10.85 -9.18 -62.18
CA ASN A 164 -12.06 -9.84 -61.73
C ASN A 164 -12.32 -9.76 -60.21
N SER A 165 -13.59 -9.54 -59.89
CA SER A 165 -14.25 -9.53 -58.59
C SER A 165 -14.08 -10.85 -57.82
N VAL A 166 -12.86 -11.14 -57.35
CA VAL A 166 -12.65 -12.08 -56.26
C VAL A 166 -13.09 -11.36 -55.00
N MET A 167 -14.28 -11.71 -54.50
CA MET A 167 -14.73 -11.29 -53.18
C MET A 167 -13.62 -11.61 -52.16
N SER A 168 -13.21 -10.61 -51.39
CA SER A 168 -12.24 -10.83 -50.31
C SER A 168 -12.86 -11.83 -49.33
N GLN A 169 -12.19 -12.97 -49.11
CA GLN A 169 -12.57 -14.00 -48.13
C GLN A 169 -12.95 -13.39 -46.77
N LYS A 170 -12.26 -12.32 -46.37
CA LYS A 170 -12.51 -11.55 -45.15
C LYS A 170 -13.89 -10.89 -45.09
N ALA A 171 -14.42 -10.42 -46.22
CA ALA A 171 -15.77 -9.85 -46.27
C ALA A 171 -16.85 -10.94 -46.11
N ALA A 172 -16.61 -12.12 -46.69
CA ALA A 172 -17.47 -13.28 -46.52
C ALA A 172 -17.42 -13.81 -45.07
N GLU A 173 -16.24 -13.85 -44.45
CA GLU A 173 -16.08 -14.20 -43.03
C GLU A 173 -16.88 -13.28 -42.11
N ALA A 174 -16.82 -11.96 -42.31
CA ALA A 174 -17.54 -11.00 -41.48
C ALA A 174 -19.07 -11.19 -41.54
N LEU A 175 -19.60 -11.42 -42.75
CA LEU A 175 -21.02 -11.71 -42.94
C LEU A 175 -21.42 -13.03 -42.27
N CYS A 176 -20.64 -14.07 -42.49
CA CYS A 176 -20.87 -15.40 -41.94
C CYS A 176 -20.81 -15.39 -40.40
N LEU A 177 -19.79 -14.78 -39.82
CA LEU A 177 -19.62 -14.63 -38.38
C LEU A 177 -20.81 -13.88 -37.76
N SER A 178 -21.27 -12.80 -38.41
CA SER A 178 -22.43 -12.04 -37.93
C SER A 178 -23.72 -12.86 -37.92
N HIS A 179 -23.88 -13.77 -38.88
CA HIS A 179 -25.01 -14.71 -38.90
C HIS A 179 -24.88 -15.73 -37.78
N THR A 180 -23.72 -16.37 -37.66
CA THR A 180 -23.44 -17.38 -36.63
C THR A 180 -23.65 -16.83 -35.22
N LEU A 181 -23.19 -15.60 -34.95
CA LEU A 181 -23.39 -14.92 -33.69
C LEU A 181 -24.87 -14.69 -33.32
N LYS A 182 -25.74 -14.51 -34.33
CA LYS A 182 -27.18 -14.32 -34.12
C LYS A 182 -27.90 -15.64 -33.96
N THR A 183 -27.49 -16.66 -34.71
CA THR A 183 -28.13 -17.97 -34.74
C THR A 183 -27.74 -18.81 -33.51
N TYR A 184 -26.48 -18.74 -33.09
CA TYR A 184 -25.94 -19.54 -32.00
C TYR A 184 -25.66 -18.69 -30.75
N ARG A 185 -26.04 -19.22 -29.58
CA ARG A 185 -25.80 -18.56 -28.29
C ARG A 185 -24.44 -18.95 -27.71
N PHE A 186 -23.42 -18.17 -28.03
CA PHE A 186 -22.10 -18.29 -27.38
C PHE A 186 -22.17 -17.81 -25.93
N LYS A 187 -21.43 -18.46 -25.03
CA LYS A 187 -21.37 -18.07 -23.61
C LYS A 187 -20.66 -16.75 -23.39
N ASP A 188 -19.62 -16.50 -24.18
CA ASP A 188 -18.82 -15.27 -24.17
C ASP A 188 -18.60 -14.82 -25.63
N PRO A 189 -19.51 -14.02 -26.21
CA PRO A 189 -19.43 -13.57 -27.60
C PRO A 189 -18.17 -12.76 -27.92
N ASP A 190 -17.63 -12.03 -26.94
CA ASP A 190 -16.46 -11.17 -27.11
C ASP A 190 -15.14 -11.96 -27.17
N SER A 191 -15.18 -13.24 -26.80
CA SER A 191 -14.01 -14.13 -26.79
C SER A 191 -13.78 -14.94 -28.07
N ILE A 192 -14.65 -14.77 -29.06
CA ILE A 192 -14.68 -15.57 -30.28
C ILE A 192 -13.42 -15.38 -31.12
N ARG A 193 -12.89 -16.49 -31.62
CA ARG A 193 -11.76 -16.55 -32.55
C ARG A 193 -12.13 -17.45 -33.71
N ILE A 194 -11.82 -17.00 -34.92
CA ILE A 194 -11.84 -17.84 -36.12
C ILE A 194 -10.46 -18.47 -36.22
N GLU A 195 -10.37 -19.79 -36.07
CA GLU A 195 -9.10 -20.52 -36.19
C GLU A 195 -8.80 -20.86 -37.64
N ASN A 196 -9.83 -21.13 -38.44
CA ASN A 196 -9.73 -21.45 -39.86
C ASN A 196 -11.02 -21.01 -40.58
N SER A 197 -10.89 -20.71 -41.87
CA SER A 197 -12.01 -20.37 -42.74
C SER A 197 -11.80 -20.98 -44.12
N GLU A 198 -12.85 -21.60 -44.65
CA GLU A 198 -12.83 -22.21 -45.97
C GLU A 198 -14.05 -21.74 -46.77
N LEU A 199 -13.81 -21.27 -47.99
CA LEU A 199 -14.85 -20.82 -48.91
C LEU A 199 -14.87 -21.73 -50.12
N THR A 200 -15.97 -22.46 -50.30
CA THR A 200 -16.16 -23.41 -51.39
C THR A 200 -17.37 -23.02 -52.22
N GLN A 201 -17.31 -23.18 -53.54
CA GLN A 201 -18.49 -23.01 -54.39
C GLN A 201 -19.22 -24.35 -54.52
N LEU A 202 -20.54 -24.34 -54.33
CA LEU A 202 -21.38 -25.52 -54.44
C LEU A 202 -22.64 -25.21 -55.24
N ALA A 203 -23.08 -26.16 -56.06
CA ALA A 203 -24.36 -26.09 -56.75
C ALA A 203 -25.30 -27.16 -56.19
N ASP A 204 -26.51 -26.77 -55.82
CA ASP A 204 -27.57 -27.68 -55.39
C ASP A 204 -28.91 -27.32 -56.07
N LYS A 205 -30.04 -27.89 -55.64
CA LYS A 205 -31.36 -27.58 -56.23
C LYS A 205 -31.77 -26.11 -56.09
N SER A 206 -31.14 -25.34 -55.20
CA SER A 206 -31.38 -23.90 -55.03
C SER A 206 -30.52 -23.02 -55.95
N GLY A 207 -29.57 -23.62 -56.69
CA GLY A 207 -28.67 -22.94 -57.62
C GLY A 207 -27.21 -22.91 -57.13
N THR A 208 -26.35 -22.22 -57.87
CA THR A 208 -24.94 -22.05 -57.52
C THR A 208 -24.78 -21.04 -56.39
N ARG A 209 -24.06 -21.40 -55.34
CA ARG A 209 -23.83 -20.57 -54.16
C ARG A 209 -22.45 -20.81 -53.58
N TYR A 210 -22.01 -19.89 -52.73
CA TYR A 210 -20.80 -20.08 -51.94
C TYR A 210 -21.14 -20.61 -50.56
N VAL A 211 -20.36 -21.54 -50.08
CA VAL A 211 -20.45 -22.16 -48.76
C VAL A 211 -19.19 -21.73 -48.00
N MET A 212 -19.36 -20.99 -46.92
CA MET A 212 -18.27 -20.62 -46.02
C MET A 212 -18.35 -21.48 -44.77
N ILE A 213 -17.26 -22.16 -44.44
CA ILE A 213 -17.10 -22.94 -43.22
C ILE A 213 -16.14 -22.17 -42.32
N LEU A 214 -16.59 -21.82 -41.12
CA LEU A 214 -15.79 -21.14 -40.11
C LEU A 214 -15.52 -22.08 -38.93
N ASP A 215 -14.25 -22.34 -38.63
CA ASP A 215 -13.86 -23.03 -37.42
C ASP A 215 -13.74 -22.02 -36.28
N ILE A 216 -14.76 -21.98 -35.42
CA ILE A 216 -14.88 -20.97 -34.37
C ILE A 216 -14.58 -21.59 -33.00
N ASN A 217 -13.66 -20.96 -32.27
CA ASN A 217 -13.36 -21.28 -30.88
C ASN A 217 -13.73 -20.10 -29.96
N ALA A 218 -14.41 -20.39 -28.86
CA ALA A 218 -14.89 -19.39 -27.91
C ALA A 218 -14.72 -19.90 -26.47
N LYS A 219 -14.62 -18.97 -25.51
CA LYS A 219 -14.53 -19.33 -24.10
C LYS A 219 -15.85 -19.91 -23.60
N ASN A 220 -15.73 -20.94 -22.77
CA ASN A 220 -16.85 -21.47 -22.00
C ASN A 220 -17.11 -20.60 -20.74
N GLY A 221 -18.11 -20.96 -19.93
CA GLY A 221 -18.43 -20.25 -18.69
C GLY A 221 -17.34 -20.30 -17.60
N PHE A 222 -16.28 -21.10 -17.80
CA PHE A 222 -15.11 -21.18 -16.93
C PHE A 222 -13.92 -20.37 -17.47
N GLY A 223 -14.09 -19.64 -18.58
CA GLY A 223 -13.06 -18.81 -19.20
C GLY A 223 -12.04 -19.57 -20.07
N GLY A 224 -12.22 -20.89 -20.25
CA GLY A 224 -11.34 -21.73 -21.06
C GLY A 224 -11.87 -21.95 -22.48
N TYR A 225 -10.97 -22.09 -23.45
CA TYR A 225 -11.29 -22.53 -24.82
C TYR A 225 -11.41 -24.06 -24.86
N VAL A 226 -12.44 -24.58 -25.52
CA VAL A 226 -12.75 -26.03 -25.55
C VAL A 226 -12.47 -26.68 -26.91
N GLY A 227 -11.86 -25.93 -27.83
CA GLY A 227 -11.58 -26.35 -29.21
C GLY A 227 -12.55 -25.72 -30.20
N ALA A 228 -12.08 -25.55 -31.44
CA ALA A 228 -12.89 -25.00 -32.52
C ALA A 228 -14.01 -25.96 -32.94
N LYS A 229 -15.14 -25.37 -33.33
CA LYS A 229 -16.27 -26.08 -33.95
C LYS A 229 -16.57 -25.45 -35.31
N PRO A 230 -16.87 -26.26 -36.34
CA PRO A 230 -17.20 -25.74 -37.66
C PRO A 230 -18.62 -25.16 -37.66
N TYR A 231 -18.78 -24.01 -38.30
CA TYR A 231 -20.05 -23.35 -38.54
C TYR A 231 -20.16 -23.01 -40.02
N THR A 232 -21.19 -23.53 -40.66
CA THR A 232 -21.42 -23.34 -42.09
C THR A 232 -22.42 -22.21 -42.33
N CYS A 233 -22.15 -21.34 -43.29
CA CYS A 233 -23.13 -20.41 -43.82
C CYS A 233 -23.13 -20.42 -45.34
N PHE A 234 -24.29 -20.13 -45.92
CA PHE A 234 -24.50 -20.10 -47.35
C PHE A 234 -24.61 -18.65 -47.82
N LEU A 235 -23.89 -18.32 -48.86
CA LEU A 235 -23.79 -16.98 -49.45
C LEU A 235 -24.36 -17.00 -50.86
N THR A 236 -24.85 -15.86 -51.34
CA THR A 236 -25.34 -15.69 -52.71
C THR A 236 -24.24 -15.99 -53.75
N PRO A 237 -24.58 -16.20 -55.04
CA PRO A 237 -23.58 -16.42 -56.09
C PRO A 237 -22.54 -15.29 -56.22
N ASP A 238 -22.89 -14.08 -55.78
CA ASP A 238 -21.97 -12.94 -55.75
C ASP A 238 -21.06 -12.90 -54.51
N GLY A 239 -21.31 -13.77 -53.51
CA GLY A 239 -20.62 -13.81 -52.22
C GLY A 239 -20.92 -12.65 -51.26
N ARG A 240 -21.70 -11.65 -51.70
CA ARG A 240 -21.92 -10.38 -50.98
C ARG A 240 -23.01 -10.42 -49.91
N ARG A 241 -23.87 -11.43 -49.94
CA ARG A 241 -25.04 -11.53 -49.04
C ARG A 241 -25.21 -12.98 -48.58
N LEU A 242 -25.85 -13.16 -47.43
CA LEU A 242 -26.32 -14.48 -47.00
C LEU A 242 -27.43 -14.96 -47.96
N SER A 243 -27.39 -16.24 -48.30
CA SER A 243 -28.45 -16.94 -49.02
C SER A 243 -29.74 -16.93 -48.19
N GLY A 244 -30.90 -16.88 -48.84
CA GLY A 244 -32.19 -17.05 -48.17
C GLY A 244 -32.39 -18.46 -47.58
N VAL A 245 -31.66 -19.44 -48.12
CA VAL A 245 -31.64 -20.83 -47.64
C VAL A 245 -30.28 -21.12 -47.02
N GLN A 246 -30.25 -21.43 -45.72
CA GLN A 246 -29.03 -21.68 -44.93
C GLN A 246 -28.75 -23.18 -44.70
N GLU A 247 -29.23 -24.02 -45.60
CA GLU A 247 -29.03 -25.47 -45.59
C GLU A 247 -28.90 -26.00 -47.02
N LEU A 248 -28.36 -27.21 -47.16
CA LEU A 248 -28.29 -27.95 -48.42
C LEU A 248 -29.69 -28.41 -48.84
N VAL A 249 -30.08 -28.10 -50.08
CA VAL A 249 -31.34 -28.58 -50.66
C VAL A 249 -31.02 -29.75 -51.57
N GLU A 250 -31.30 -30.96 -51.07
CA GLU A 250 -31.11 -32.23 -51.78
C GLU A 250 -32.15 -32.48 -52.86
#